data_AF-A0A2V5S5J8-F1
#
_entry.id   AF-A0A2V5S5J8-F1
#
_cell.length_a   1.000
_cell.length_b   1.000
_cell.length_c   1.000
_cell.angle_alpha   90.00
_cell.angle_beta   90.00
_cell.angle_gamma   90.00
#
_symmetry.space_group_name_H-M   'P 1'
#
loop_
_entity.id
_entity.type
_entity.pdbx_description
1 polymer ?
#
loop_
_entity_poly.entity_id
_entity_poly.type
_entity_poly.pdbx_seq_one_letter_code
_entity_poly.pdbx_strand_id
1 'polypeptide(L)'
;MNQKALLRIAEKLERLAGRLPSKIRNSVLRELTPLKELFLQQRPPRFLFIGSSKMPAHRIINTLFTPGAQEQMNVALMPVHRWIDWNISGHGTISILDARDAGDSATAQVEEDLRRQSADVVFLFDDGESNLARPSASNFMLHLQDDIGGALDDAKVIGVSFGSERRAAQLDEALKAQPAIRDRLLKVIQFTEMHSVETRGLLSVLAAELPNEAKIEMIRISRDREAQHHVAQMLIKSTTAICTAIGAQPIPLADLPILTSLQVMMVSGIMYISGRERSLRAATEFITALGANVGAGMLLREGARAILKFFPGWGNVVCGMVAGAGTYAIGRAATAFFIGGVSLRDARRKYLADRKKASHKSHWSHGSLGGSKSIE
;
A
#
# COMPACT_ATOMS: atom_id res chain seq x y z
N MET A 1 -12.37 -6.19 9.31
CA MET A 1 -12.69 -4.85 9.88
C MET A 1 -13.77 -4.19 9.03
N ASN A 2 -14.64 -3.35 9.61
CA ASN A 2 -15.65 -2.59 8.87
C ASN A 2 -15.11 -1.19 8.50
N GLN A 3 -15.19 -0.78 7.23
CA GLN A 3 -14.69 0.51 6.68
C GLN A 3 -15.16 1.72 7.50
N LYS A 4 -16.34 1.61 8.10
CA LYS A 4 -16.93 2.61 9.03
C LYS A 4 -16.02 2.97 10.21
N ALA A 5 -15.25 2.02 10.76
CA ALA A 5 -14.38 2.29 11.90
C ALA A 5 -13.17 3.16 11.51
N LEU A 6 -12.60 2.92 10.34
CA LEU A 6 -11.51 3.73 9.80
C LEU A 6 -11.99 5.14 9.47
N LEU A 7 -13.15 5.27 8.83
CA LEU A 7 -13.76 6.56 8.49
C LEU A 7 -13.97 7.42 9.74
N ARG A 8 -14.53 6.86 10.82
CA ARG A 8 -14.73 7.59 12.09
C ARG A 8 -13.42 8.12 12.69
N ILE A 9 -12.33 7.36 12.56
CA ILE A 9 -11.03 7.80 13.08
C ILE A 9 -10.43 8.88 12.18
N ALA A 10 -10.56 8.75 10.86
CA ALA A 10 -10.15 9.79 9.92
C ALA A 10 -10.92 11.11 10.15
N GLU A 11 -12.23 11.06 10.33
CA GLU A 11 -13.05 12.23 10.68
C GLU A 11 -12.61 12.88 11.99
N LYS A 12 -12.27 12.08 13.01
CA LYS A 12 -11.73 12.59 14.28
C LYS A 12 -10.37 13.28 14.07
N LEU A 13 -9.51 12.73 13.22
CA LEU A 13 -8.21 13.31 12.89
C LEU A 13 -8.36 14.64 12.15
N GLU A 14 -9.28 14.73 11.20
CA GLU A 14 -9.59 15.98 10.50
C GLU A 14 -10.13 17.05 11.45
N ARG A 15 -11.05 16.68 12.34
CA ARG A 15 -11.58 17.61 13.36
C ARG A 15 -10.48 18.12 14.29
N LEU A 16 -9.53 17.28 14.68
CA LEU A 16 -8.36 17.74 15.43
C LEU A 16 -7.45 18.62 14.60
N ALA A 17 -7.15 18.24 13.37
CA ALA A 17 -6.31 19.04 12.48
C ALA A 17 -6.90 20.44 12.28
N GLY A 18 -8.23 20.56 12.23
CA GLY A 18 -8.94 21.85 12.18
C GLY A 18 -8.68 22.76 13.40
N ARG A 19 -8.35 22.20 14.56
CA ARG A 19 -8.01 22.94 15.79
C ARG A 19 -6.53 23.32 15.89
N LEU A 20 -5.68 22.82 15.00
CA LEU A 20 -4.26 23.13 15.01
C LEU A 20 -3.96 24.49 14.35
N PRO A 21 -2.90 25.21 14.81
CA PRO A 21 -2.39 26.39 14.12
C PRO A 21 -2.10 26.13 12.63
N SER A 22 -2.34 27.12 11.77
CA SER A 22 -2.29 26.98 10.30
C SER A 22 -0.98 26.39 9.77
N LYS A 23 0.17 26.75 10.37
CA LYS A 23 1.49 26.21 10.01
C LYS A 23 1.62 24.70 10.23
N ILE A 24 0.99 24.17 11.29
CA ILE A 24 1.08 22.75 11.67
C ILE A 24 -0.01 21.95 10.98
N ARG A 25 -1.23 22.51 10.88
CA ARG A 25 -2.38 21.89 10.23
C ARG A 25 -2.04 21.40 8.82
N ASN A 26 -1.39 22.22 8.00
CA ASN A 26 -1.05 21.85 6.62
C ASN A 26 -0.03 20.71 6.57
N SER A 27 0.94 20.68 7.49
CA SER A 27 1.90 19.58 7.61
C SER A 27 1.21 18.27 8.03
N VAL A 28 0.32 18.33 9.02
CA VAL A 28 -0.44 17.15 9.48
C VAL A 28 -1.38 16.64 8.39
N LEU A 29 -2.10 17.52 7.71
CA LEU A 29 -2.99 17.14 6.61
C LEU A 29 -2.22 16.50 5.44
N ARG A 30 -1.03 17.00 5.11
CA ARG A 30 -0.15 16.39 4.09
C ARG A 30 0.29 14.98 4.48
N GLU A 31 0.61 14.75 5.76
CA GLU A 31 0.96 13.42 6.28
C GLU A 31 -0.24 12.48 6.44
N LEU A 32 -1.46 13.02 6.46
CA LEU A 32 -2.69 12.22 6.48
C LEU A 32 -3.07 11.70 5.09
N THR A 33 -2.59 12.31 4.00
CA THR A 33 -2.92 11.87 2.63
C THR A 33 -2.53 10.41 2.38
N PRO A 34 -1.29 9.95 2.66
CA PRO A 34 -0.95 8.54 2.51
C PRO A 34 -1.84 7.66 3.39
N LEU A 35 -2.16 8.07 4.63
CA LEU A 35 -3.02 7.31 5.51
C LEU A 35 -4.45 7.17 4.94
N LYS A 36 -4.99 8.22 4.32
CA LYS A 36 -6.31 8.16 3.67
C LYS A 36 -6.30 7.24 2.46
N GLU A 37 -5.33 7.39 1.58
CA GLU A 37 -5.18 6.55 0.38
C GLU A 37 -5.03 5.07 0.77
N LEU A 38 -4.17 4.78 1.75
CA LEU A 38 -3.83 3.42 2.17
C LEU A 38 -4.93 2.71 2.96
N PHE A 39 -5.81 3.46 3.66
CA PHE A 39 -6.81 2.88 4.56
C PHE A 39 -8.26 3.11 4.15
N LEU A 40 -8.59 4.25 3.54
CA LEU A 40 -9.99 4.62 3.27
C LEU A 40 -10.39 4.40 1.82
N GLN A 41 -9.46 4.64 0.90
CA GLN A 41 -9.69 4.55 -0.55
C GLN A 41 -9.20 3.23 -1.13
N GLN A 42 -8.71 2.33 -0.28
CA GLN A 42 -8.16 1.07 -0.73
C GLN A 42 -9.18 0.23 -1.52
N ARG A 43 -8.77 -0.27 -2.68
CA ARG A 43 -9.56 -1.17 -3.52
C ARG A 43 -8.70 -2.28 -4.12
N PRO A 44 -9.32 -3.36 -4.64
CA PRO A 44 -8.61 -4.33 -5.47
C PRO A 44 -7.94 -3.64 -6.68
N PRO A 45 -6.73 -4.07 -7.10
CA PRO A 45 -6.20 -3.72 -8.40
C PRO A 45 -7.09 -4.29 -9.48
N ARG A 46 -7.31 -3.49 -10.52
CA ARG A 46 -8.20 -3.79 -11.65
C ARG A 46 -7.38 -4.14 -12.86
N PHE A 47 -7.52 -5.36 -13.35
CA PHE A 47 -6.81 -5.86 -14.50
C PHE A 47 -7.78 -6.14 -15.64
N LEU A 48 -7.48 -5.57 -16.80
CA LEU A 48 -8.21 -5.84 -18.04
C LEU A 48 -7.42 -6.86 -18.85
N PHE A 49 -8.05 -7.95 -19.29
CA PHE A 49 -7.45 -8.93 -20.18
C PHE A 49 -8.00 -8.72 -21.60
N ILE A 50 -7.10 -8.53 -22.57
CA ILE A 50 -7.43 -8.32 -23.99
C ILE A 50 -6.49 -9.11 -24.90
N GLY A 51 -6.79 -9.17 -26.20
CA GLY A 51 -6.01 -9.95 -27.16
C GLY A 51 -6.46 -11.41 -27.17
N SER A 52 -5.61 -12.31 -27.66
CA SER A 52 -6.03 -13.69 -27.98
C SER A 52 -5.34 -14.71 -27.10
N SER A 53 -6.12 -15.64 -26.54
CA SER A 53 -5.60 -16.80 -25.84
C SER A 53 -6.65 -17.88 -25.66
N LYS A 54 -6.32 -19.10 -26.10
CA LYS A 54 -7.12 -20.31 -25.86
C LYS A 54 -7.18 -20.73 -24.38
N MET A 55 -6.33 -20.17 -23.52
CA MET A 55 -6.33 -20.49 -22.09
C MET A 55 -7.49 -19.80 -21.34
N PRO A 56 -8.29 -20.55 -20.55
CA PRO A 56 -9.35 -19.99 -19.73
C PRO A 56 -8.85 -18.96 -18.71
N ALA A 57 -9.65 -17.93 -18.44
CA ALA A 57 -9.31 -16.82 -17.53
C ALA A 57 -8.80 -17.30 -16.16
N HIS A 58 -9.52 -18.21 -15.51
CA HIS A 58 -9.16 -18.72 -14.19
C HIS A 58 -7.78 -19.39 -14.16
N ARG A 59 -7.40 -20.12 -15.22
CA ARG A 59 -6.06 -20.74 -15.32
C ARG A 59 -4.99 -19.66 -15.42
N ILE A 60 -5.24 -18.60 -16.18
CA ILE A 60 -4.32 -17.47 -16.30
C ILE A 60 -4.12 -16.79 -14.94
N ILE A 61 -5.23 -16.53 -14.24
CA ILE A 61 -5.23 -15.90 -12.93
C ILE A 61 -4.40 -16.71 -11.93
N ASN A 62 -4.63 -18.03 -11.89
CA ASN A 62 -3.89 -18.92 -11.01
C ASN A 62 -2.39 -18.94 -11.34
N THR A 63 -2.01 -19.01 -12.62
CA THR A 63 -0.62 -18.98 -13.04
C THR A 63 0.07 -17.65 -12.68
N LEU A 64 -0.60 -16.52 -12.89
CA LEU A 64 -0.02 -15.18 -12.66
C LEU A 64 0.06 -14.79 -11.18
N PHE A 65 -0.99 -15.09 -10.41
CA PHE A 65 -1.17 -14.49 -9.08
C PHE A 65 -1.13 -15.51 -7.94
N THR A 66 -1.29 -16.80 -8.25
CA THR A 66 -1.33 -17.86 -7.24
C THR A 66 -0.47 -19.08 -7.63
N PRO A 67 0.82 -18.88 -7.96
CA PRO A 67 1.67 -19.97 -8.45
C PRO A 67 1.76 -21.09 -7.39
N GLY A 68 1.30 -22.29 -7.75
CA GLY A 68 1.34 -23.48 -6.89
C GLY A 68 0.11 -23.72 -6.00
N ALA A 69 -0.97 -22.93 -6.12
CA ALA A 69 -2.24 -23.28 -5.47
C ALA A 69 -2.90 -24.50 -6.16
N GLN A 70 -3.51 -25.39 -5.37
CA GLN A 70 -4.35 -26.46 -5.90
C GLN A 70 -5.53 -25.85 -6.67
N GLU A 71 -5.80 -26.36 -7.87
CA GLU A 71 -6.93 -25.90 -8.67
C GLU A 71 -8.23 -26.02 -7.89
N GLN A 72 -8.91 -24.89 -7.71
CA GLN A 72 -10.26 -24.90 -7.19
C GLN A 72 -11.20 -25.38 -8.29
N MET A 73 -11.60 -26.65 -8.19
CA MET A 73 -12.45 -27.37 -9.16
C MET A 73 -13.87 -26.78 -9.33
N ASN A 74 -14.27 -25.82 -8.49
CA ASN A 74 -15.61 -25.24 -8.48
C ASN A 74 -15.57 -23.75 -8.88
N VAL A 75 -15.07 -23.44 -10.07
CA VAL A 75 -15.30 -22.14 -10.70
C VAL A 75 -16.68 -22.20 -11.36
N ALA A 76 -17.73 -21.89 -10.59
CA ALA A 76 -19.05 -21.65 -11.17
C ALA A 76 -18.94 -20.62 -12.31
N LEU A 77 -19.66 -20.86 -13.41
CA LEU A 77 -19.72 -20.05 -14.64
C LEU A 77 -19.30 -18.59 -14.40
N MET A 78 -18.07 -18.24 -14.76
CA MET A 78 -17.60 -16.86 -14.64
C MET A 78 -18.44 -15.97 -15.56
N PRO A 79 -18.98 -14.85 -15.06
CA PRO A 79 -19.58 -13.84 -15.92
C PRO A 79 -18.59 -13.44 -17.03
N VAL A 80 -19.00 -13.55 -18.28
CA VAL A 80 -18.15 -13.13 -19.39
C VAL A 80 -18.25 -11.61 -19.52
N HIS A 81 -17.16 -10.92 -19.83
CA HIS A 81 -17.14 -9.48 -20.14
C HIS A 81 -17.63 -8.55 -19.02
N ARG A 82 -17.43 -8.93 -17.75
CA ARG A 82 -17.72 -8.10 -16.57
C ARG A 82 -16.61 -8.15 -15.53
N TRP A 83 -16.55 -7.11 -14.70
CA TRP A 83 -15.65 -7.09 -13.54
C TRP A 83 -15.99 -8.20 -12.54
N ILE A 84 -14.98 -9.00 -12.20
CA ILE A 84 -15.07 -10.08 -11.21
C ILE A 84 -13.98 -9.91 -10.18
N ASP A 85 -14.38 -9.87 -8.91
CA ASP A 85 -13.45 -9.91 -7.80
C ASP A 85 -12.98 -11.34 -7.52
N TRP A 86 -11.68 -11.55 -7.66
CA TRP A 86 -11.01 -12.83 -7.45
C TRP A 86 -10.18 -12.81 -6.16
N ASN A 87 -10.51 -13.69 -5.23
CA ASN A 87 -9.78 -13.82 -3.96
C ASN A 87 -8.57 -14.75 -4.11
N ILE A 88 -7.38 -14.21 -3.84
CA ILE A 88 -6.11 -14.94 -3.90
C ILE A 88 -5.86 -15.58 -2.53
N SER A 89 -6.55 -16.68 -2.23
CA SER A 89 -6.32 -17.55 -1.05
C SER A 89 -6.04 -16.82 0.27
N GLY A 90 -6.74 -15.71 0.55
CA GLY A 90 -6.55 -14.93 1.78
C GLY A 90 -5.33 -13.98 1.79
N HIS A 91 -4.66 -13.79 0.65
CA HIS A 91 -3.57 -12.83 0.44
C HIS A 91 -4.02 -11.52 -0.22
N GLY A 92 -5.23 -11.46 -0.73
CA GLY A 92 -5.81 -10.24 -1.28
C GLY A 92 -6.91 -10.55 -2.27
N THR A 93 -7.49 -9.48 -2.80
CA THR A 93 -8.45 -9.57 -3.89
C THR A 93 -7.94 -8.74 -5.06
N ILE A 94 -8.09 -9.27 -6.26
CA ILE A 94 -7.90 -8.54 -7.52
C ILE A 94 -9.25 -8.49 -8.24
N SER A 95 -9.47 -7.47 -9.07
CA SER A 95 -10.66 -7.39 -9.92
C SER A 95 -10.24 -7.59 -11.36
N ILE A 96 -10.92 -8.45 -12.09
CA ILE A 96 -10.58 -8.81 -13.47
C ILE A 96 -11.77 -8.61 -14.38
N LEU A 97 -11.52 -7.94 -15.50
CA LEU A 97 -12.42 -7.87 -16.63
C LEU A 97 -11.75 -8.61 -17.79
N ASP A 98 -12.31 -9.74 -18.21
CA ASP A 98 -11.81 -10.50 -19.35
C ASP A 98 -12.61 -10.15 -20.61
N ALA A 99 -11.92 -9.55 -21.58
CA ALA A 99 -12.45 -9.06 -22.86
C ALA A 99 -11.76 -9.68 -24.09
N ARG A 100 -11.01 -10.77 -23.92
CA ARG A 100 -10.22 -11.42 -24.99
C ARG A 100 -11.01 -11.95 -26.19
N ASP A 101 -12.31 -12.19 -26.01
CA ASP A 101 -13.22 -12.70 -27.05
C ASP A 101 -14.50 -11.85 -27.17
N ALA A 102 -14.43 -10.57 -26.79
CA ALA A 102 -15.57 -9.67 -26.87
C ALA A 102 -15.91 -9.37 -28.34
N GLY A 103 -16.94 -10.02 -28.87
CA GLY A 103 -17.57 -9.62 -30.14
C GLY A 103 -18.41 -8.35 -29.98
N ASP A 104 -18.89 -7.81 -31.11
CA ASP A 104 -19.61 -6.52 -31.19
C ASP A 104 -20.76 -6.36 -30.17
N SER A 105 -21.45 -7.45 -29.82
CA SER A 105 -22.56 -7.45 -28.87
C SER A 105 -22.14 -7.28 -27.39
N ALA A 106 -20.87 -7.55 -27.06
CA ALA A 106 -20.31 -7.41 -25.72
C ALA A 106 -19.46 -6.15 -25.56
N THR A 107 -18.94 -5.58 -26.66
CA THR A 107 -18.06 -4.40 -26.66
C THR A 107 -18.70 -3.24 -25.91
N ALA A 108 -19.95 -2.86 -26.23
CA ALA A 108 -20.64 -1.76 -25.55
C ALA A 108 -20.75 -1.93 -24.03
N GLN A 109 -20.93 -3.16 -23.55
CA GLN A 109 -20.99 -3.45 -22.11
C GLN A 109 -19.61 -3.33 -21.45
N VAL A 110 -18.56 -3.83 -22.11
CA VAL A 110 -17.18 -3.70 -21.65
C VAL A 110 -16.79 -2.23 -21.54
N GLU A 111 -17.17 -1.42 -22.54
CA GLU A 111 -16.91 0.02 -22.54
C GLU A 111 -17.63 0.74 -21.40
N GLU A 112 -18.91 0.43 -21.18
CA GLU A 112 -19.67 1.01 -20.08
C GLU A 112 -19.02 0.66 -18.73
N ASP A 113 -18.61 -0.60 -18.55
CA ASP A 113 -17.94 -1.07 -17.35
C ASP A 113 -16.57 -0.39 -17.15
N LEU A 114 -15.80 -0.15 -18.22
CA LEU A 114 -14.53 0.57 -18.18
C LEU A 114 -14.70 2.06 -17.88
N ARG A 115 -15.74 2.70 -18.41
CA ARG A 115 -16.08 4.12 -18.09
C ARG A 115 -16.50 4.27 -16.62
N ARG A 116 -17.20 3.29 -16.07
CA ARG A 116 -17.58 3.26 -14.63
C ARG A 116 -16.37 2.94 -13.75
N GLN A 117 -15.51 2.03 -14.19
CA GLN A 117 -14.35 1.54 -13.46
C GLN A 117 -13.18 1.31 -14.41
N SER A 118 -12.26 2.28 -14.45
CA SER A 118 -11.04 2.16 -15.25
C SER A 118 -10.14 1.03 -14.75
N ALA A 119 -9.40 0.42 -15.68
CA ALA A 119 -8.38 -0.57 -15.40
C ALA A 119 -7.09 0.12 -14.91
N ASP A 120 -6.37 -0.52 -14.00
CA ASP A 120 -5.04 -0.06 -13.58
C ASP A 120 -3.96 -0.59 -14.54
N VAL A 121 -4.11 -1.85 -14.96
CA VAL A 121 -3.19 -2.52 -15.86
C VAL A 121 -3.97 -3.32 -16.90
N VAL A 122 -3.52 -3.25 -18.15
CA VAL A 122 -4.00 -4.02 -19.28
C VAL A 122 -3.01 -5.14 -19.57
N PHE A 123 -3.48 -6.38 -19.54
CA PHE A 123 -2.73 -7.53 -20.01
C PHE A 123 -3.15 -7.82 -21.45
N LEU A 124 -2.22 -7.65 -22.38
CA LEU A 124 -2.41 -7.92 -23.79
C LEU A 124 -1.83 -9.30 -24.11
N PHE A 125 -2.70 -10.25 -24.41
CA PHE A 125 -2.35 -11.64 -24.68
C PHE A 125 -2.15 -11.89 -26.18
N ASP A 126 -1.08 -12.61 -26.52
CA ASP A 126 -0.77 -13.05 -27.87
C ASP A 126 -0.45 -14.55 -27.87
N ASP A 127 -1.32 -15.35 -28.48
CA ASP A 127 -1.16 -16.80 -28.62
C ASP A 127 -0.27 -17.23 -29.80
N GLY A 128 0.20 -16.27 -30.59
CA GLY A 128 1.06 -16.50 -31.75
C GLY A 128 0.35 -17.12 -32.96
N GLU A 129 -0.97 -17.31 -32.91
CA GLU A 129 -1.81 -17.51 -34.10
C GLU A 129 -2.30 -16.16 -34.67
N SER A 130 -2.29 -15.16 -33.80
CA SER A 130 -2.54 -13.75 -34.13
C SER A 130 -1.37 -13.19 -34.94
N ASN A 131 -1.60 -12.88 -36.20
CA ASN A 131 -0.57 -12.27 -37.03
C ASN A 131 -0.40 -10.81 -36.59
N LEU A 132 0.61 -10.52 -35.75
CA LEU A 132 0.93 -9.16 -35.26
C LEU A 132 1.18 -8.14 -36.40
N ALA A 133 1.51 -8.63 -37.61
CA ALA A 133 1.68 -7.83 -38.82
C ALA A 133 0.38 -7.65 -39.63
N ARG A 134 -0.71 -8.36 -39.30
CA ARG A 134 -2.05 -8.08 -39.82
C ARG A 134 -2.81 -7.20 -38.83
N PRO A 135 -3.64 -6.27 -39.31
CA PRO A 135 -4.32 -5.31 -38.46
C PRO A 135 -5.18 -5.91 -37.35
N SER A 136 -5.52 -7.20 -37.31
CA SER A 136 -6.53 -7.77 -36.42
C SER A 136 -6.25 -7.68 -34.91
N ALA A 137 -5.00 -7.85 -34.45
CA ALA A 137 -4.67 -7.75 -33.02
C ALA A 137 -4.41 -6.29 -32.59
N SER A 138 -3.76 -5.52 -33.47
CA SER A 138 -3.67 -4.07 -33.38
C SER A 138 -5.03 -3.38 -33.47
N ASN A 139 -6.03 -3.98 -34.13
CA ASN A 139 -7.37 -3.45 -34.30
C ASN A 139 -8.17 -3.54 -33.01
N PHE A 140 -7.96 -4.51 -32.11
CA PHE A 140 -8.70 -4.47 -30.83
C PHE A 140 -8.20 -3.29 -29.99
N MET A 141 -6.88 -3.10 -29.84
CA MET A 141 -6.38 -1.91 -29.14
C MET A 141 -6.62 -0.59 -29.89
N LEU A 142 -6.55 -0.54 -31.23
CA LEU A 142 -6.92 0.64 -32.02
C LEU A 142 -8.42 0.92 -31.99
N HIS A 143 -9.29 -0.09 -32.07
CA HIS A 143 -10.75 0.08 -31.94
C HIS A 143 -11.12 0.49 -30.52
N LEU A 144 -10.49 -0.10 -29.50
CA LEU A 144 -10.65 0.38 -28.12
C LEU A 144 -10.10 1.81 -27.95
N GLN A 145 -9.09 2.24 -28.71
CA GLN A 145 -8.58 3.62 -28.64
C GLN A 145 -9.49 4.63 -29.34
N ASP A 146 -10.09 4.26 -30.48
CA ASP A 146 -10.99 5.14 -31.23
C ASP A 146 -12.37 5.27 -30.54
N ASP A 147 -12.88 4.25 -29.82
CA ASP A 147 -14.20 4.28 -29.15
C ASP A 147 -14.17 4.52 -27.62
N ILE A 148 -13.07 4.19 -26.91
CA ILE A 148 -13.00 4.20 -25.43
C ILE A 148 -12.24 5.43 -24.90
N GLY A 149 -12.52 6.58 -25.52
CA GLY A 149 -11.92 7.86 -25.16
C GLY A 149 -11.60 8.02 -23.67
N GLY A 150 -10.33 8.25 -23.35
CA GLY A 150 -9.86 8.59 -22.01
C GLY A 150 -9.78 7.44 -21.00
N ALA A 151 -10.66 6.43 -21.05
CA ALA A 151 -10.83 5.50 -19.92
C ALA A 151 -9.67 4.49 -19.77
N LEU A 152 -8.89 4.30 -20.84
CA LEU A 152 -7.68 3.48 -20.83
C LEU A 152 -6.41 4.29 -20.91
N ASP A 153 -6.43 5.62 -21.02
CA ASP A 153 -5.24 6.41 -21.38
C ASP A 153 -4.10 6.36 -20.34
N ASP A 154 -4.44 6.14 -19.07
CA ASP A 154 -3.47 6.07 -17.97
C ASP A 154 -3.05 4.64 -17.60
N ALA A 155 -3.76 3.62 -18.10
CA ALA A 155 -3.56 2.23 -17.65
C ALA A 155 -2.20 1.70 -18.10
N LYS A 156 -1.44 1.04 -17.22
CA LYS A 156 -0.16 0.44 -17.64
C LYS A 156 -0.39 -0.81 -18.48
N VAL A 157 0.56 -1.18 -19.33
CA VAL A 157 0.41 -2.32 -20.26
C VAL A 157 1.44 -3.39 -19.96
N ILE A 158 1.01 -4.65 -19.96
CA ILE A 158 1.85 -5.83 -19.88
C ILE A 158 1.53 -6.73 -21.07
N GLY A 159 2.53 -6.99 -21.91
CA GLY A 159 2.40 -7.96 -22.99
C GLY A 159 2.59 -9.37 -22.46
N VAL A 160 1.74 -10.30 -22.89
CA VAL A 160 1.79 -11.71 -22.48
C VAL A 160 1.85 -12.57 -23.73
N SER A 161 3.02 -13.15 -23.98
CA SER A 161 3.23 -14.02 -25.15
C SER A 161 3.16 -15.49 -24.76
N PHE A 162 2.34 -16.26 -25.47
CA PHE A 162 2.37 -17.72 -25.42
C PHE A 162 3.29 -18.24 -26.52
N GLY A 163 4.35 -18.96 -26.15
CA GLY A 163 5.26 -19.58 -27.11
C GLY A 163 6.72 -19.38 -26.73
N SER A 164 7.60 -19.29 -27.74
CA SER A 164 9.04 -19.19 -27.55
C SER A 164 9.50 -17.77 -27.17
N GLU A 165 10.70 -17.66 -26.59
CA GLU A 165 11.35 -16.36 -26.32
C GLU A 165 11.40 -15.45 -27.55
N ARG A 166 11.58 -16.03 -28.74
CA ARG A 166 11.56 -15.29 -30.01
C ARG A 166 10.22 -14.59 -30.24
N ARG A 167 9.09 -15.22 -29.89
CA ARG A 167 7.77 -14.59 -29.99
C ARG A 167 7.59 -13.49 -28.97
N ALA A 168 8.03 -13.72 -27.73
CA ALA A 168 8.00 -12.68 -26.70
C ALA A 168 8.80 -11.44 -27.13
N ALA A 169 9.98 -11.62 -27.74
CA ALA A 169 10.78 -10.53 -28.29
C ALA A 169 10.08 -9.81 -29.46
N GLN A 170 9.42 -10.55 -30.36
CA GLN A 170 8.65 -9.97 -31.46
C GLN A 170 7.47 -9.13 -30.95
N LEU A 171 6.75 -9.62 -29.93
CA LEU A 171 5.67 -8.89 -29.29
C LEU A 171 6.19 -7.62 -28.60
N ASP A 172 7.32 -7.72 -27.90
CA ASP A 172 7.96 -6.57 -27.23
C ASP A 172 8.34 -5.46 -28.21
N GLU A 173 8.98 -5.80 -29.33
CA GLU A 173 9.28 -4.84 -30.39
C GLU A 173 8.02 -4.24 -31.02
N ALA A 174 6.98 -5.06 -31.26
CA ALA A 174 5.72 -4.59 -31.82
C ALA A 174 5.00 -3.59 -30.88
N LEU A 175 4.94 -3.88 -29.58
CA LEU A 175 4.31 -3.00 -28.59
C LEU A 175 5.11 -1.70 -28.37
N LYS A 176 6.45 -1.77 -28.42
CA LYS A 176 7.32 -0.58 -28.36
C LYS A 176 7.21 0.31 -29.58
N ALA A 177 6.89 -0.26 -30.75
CA ALA A 177 6.70 0.50 -31.98
C ALA A 177 5.39 1.30 -31.99
N GLN A 178 4.41 0.96 -31.13
CA GLN A 178 3.12 1.63 -31.06
C GLN A 178 3.17 2.83 -30.09
N PRO A 179 3.01 4.09 -30.56
CA PRO A 179 3.13 5.29 -29.71
C PRO A 179 2.14 5.29 -28.53
N ALA A 180 0.94 4.77 -28.74
CA ALA A 180 -0.11 4.61 -27.75
C ALA A 180 0.29 3.76 -26.53
N ILE A 181 1.17 2.78 -26.74
CA ILE A 181 1.51 1.75 -25.75
C ILE A 181 2.93 1.98 -25.21
N ARG A 182 3.85 2.45 -26.05
CA ARG A 182 5.28 2.54 -25.76
C ARG A 182 5.61 3.13 -24.38
N ASP A 183 4.99 4.25 -24.02
CA ASP A 183 5.30 4.95 -22.76
C ASP A 183 4.60 4.34 -21.54
N ARG A 184 3.71 3.37 -21.77
CA ARG A 184 2.89 2.69 -20.75
C ARG A 184 3.24 1.21 -20.61
N LEU A 185 4.02 0.66 -21.54
CA LEU A 185 4.49 -0.72 -21.51
C LEU A 185 5.46 -0.93 -20.35
N LEU A 186 5.05 -1.74 -19.38
CA LEU A 186 5.90 -2.09 -18.24
C LEU A 186 6.86 -3.21 -18.61
N LYS A 187 6.35 -4.26 -19.26
CA LYS A 187 7.11 -5.46 -19.60
C LYS A 187 6.34 -6.37 -20.56
N VAL A 188 7.07 -7.18 -21.33
CA VAL A 188 6.53 -8.38 -21.99
C VAL A 188 7.02 -9.63 -21.28
N ILE A 189 6.10 -10.58 -21.03
CA ILE A 189 6.38 -11.83 -20.31
C ILE A 189 6.01 -13.04 -21.18
N GLN A 190 6.77 -14.11 -21.03
CA GLN A 190 6.49 -15.41 -21.63
C GLN A 190 5.62 -16.24 -20.68
N PHE A 191 4.53 -16.83 -21.18
CA PHE A 191 3.48 -17.44 -20.35
C PHE A 191 3.58 -18.97 -20.19
N THR A 192 4.50 -19.64 -20.88
CA THR A 192 4.50 -21.11 -21.00
C THR A 192 5.16 -21.83 -19.82
N GLU A 193 6.19 -21.23 -19.25
CA GLU A 193 6.96 -21.75 -18.11
C GLU A 193 7.24 -20.61 -17.12
N MET A 194 6.18 -20.06 -16.52
CA MET A 194 6.40 -19.13 -15.42
C MET A 194 7.00 -19.89 -14.23
N HIS A 195 8.32 -19.81 -14.09
CA HIS A 195 8.95 -20.22 -12.84
C HIS A 195 8.64 -19.18 -11.77
N SER A 196 8.87 -19.58 -10.51
CA SER A 196 8.58 -18.71 -9.38
C SER A 196 9.32 -17.37 -9.40
N VAL A 197 10.35 -17.20 -10.25
CA VAL A 197 11.17 -15.99 -10.38
C VAL A 197 10.51 -14.97 -11.31
N GLU A 198 10.06 -15.37 -12.50
CA GLU A 198 9.40 -14.48 -13.46
C GLU A 198 8.09 -13.96 -12.91
N THR A 199 7.31 -14.84 -12.26
CA THR A 199 6.07 -14.45 -11.57
C THR A 199 6.37 -13.45 -10.45
N ARG A 200 7.41 -13.69 -9.63
CA ARG A 200 7.81 -12.73 -8.59
C ARG A 200 8.24 -11.39 -9.17
N GLY A 201 8.98 -11.39 -10.27
CA GLY A 201 9.39 -10.19 -10.98
C GLY A 201 8.18 -9.40 -11.50
N LEU A 202 7.20 -10.08 -12.11
CA LEU A 202 5.94 -9.46 -12.55
C LEU A 202 5.18 -8.84 -11.38
N LEU A 203 4.99 -9.60 -10.30
CA LEU A 203 4.24 -9.14 -9.13
C LEU A 203 4.91 -7.94 -8.45
N SER A 204 6.25 -7.89 -8.45
CA SER A 204 7.02 -6.75 -7.94
C SER A 204 6.84 -5.50 -8.81
N VAL A 205 6.90 -5.64 -10.14
CA VAL A 205 6.62 -4.54 -11.09
C VAL A 205 5.19 -4.01 -10.90
N LEU A 206 4.20 -4.89 -10.80
CA LEU A 206 2.82 -4.49 -10.51
C LEU A 206 2.70 -3.74 -9.17
N ALA A 207 3.36 -4.24 -8.11
CA ALA A 207 3.34 -3.58 -6.80
C ALA A 207 3.96 -2.17 -6.82
N ALA A 208 4.95 -1.92 -7.69
CA ALA A 208 5.58 -0.62 -7.83
C ALA A 208 4.71 0.39 -8.63
N GLU A 209 4.13 -0.08 -9.74
CA GLU A 209 3.51 0.79 -10.75
C GLU A 209 2.02 1.09 -10.52
N LEU A 210 1.34 0.29 -9.69
CA LEU A 210 -0.08 0.51 -9.41
C LEU A 210 -0.35 1.83 -8.65
N PRO A 211 -1.56 2.41 -8.81
CA PRO A 211 -1.97 3.59 -8.06
C PRO A 211 -2.07 3.29 -6.56
N ASN A 212 -1.94 4.31 -5.71
CA ASN A 212 -1.80 4.13 -4.25
C ASN A 212 -2.98 3.38 -3.60
N GLU A 213 -4.18 3.54 -4.15
CA GLU A 213 -5.42 2.89 -3.73
C GLU A 213 -5.40 1.37 -3.96
N ALA A 214 -4.73 0.91 -5.01
CA ALA A 214 -4.61 -0.51 -5.38
C ALA A 214 -3.30 -1.15 -4.90
N LYS A 215 -2.26 -0.32 -4.72
CA LYS A 215 -0.89 -0.71 -4.36
C LYS A 215 -0.83 -1.58 -3.10
N ILE A 216 -1.68 -1.33 -2.10
CA ILE A 216 -1.65 -2.11 -0.85
C ILE A 216 -2.14 -3.53 -1.01
N GLU A 217 -3.23 -3.75 -1.78
CA GLU A 217 -3.65 -5.12 -2.09
C GLU A 217 -2.54 -5.83 -2.88
N MET A 218 -1.93 -5.15 -3.86
CA MET A 218 -0.88 -5.77 -4.67
C MET A 218 0.39 -6.12 -3.87
N ILE A 219 0.82 -5.26 -2.95
CA ILE A 219 1.96 -5.55 -2.07
C ILE A 219 1.65 -6.73 -1.14
N ARG A 220 0.40 -6.83 -0.67
CA ARG A 220 -0.06 -7.94 0.15
C ARG A 220 -0.07 -9.26 -0.63
N ILE A 221 -0.52 -9.22 -1.89
CA ILE A 221 -0.59 -10.36 -2.82
C ILE A 221 0.82 -10.82 -3.21
N SER A 222 1.68 -9.90 -3.66
CA SER A 222 3.05 -10.20 -4.12
C SER A 222 3.97 -10.70 -3.02
N ARG A 223 3.69 -10.32 -1.76
CA ARG A 223 4.56 -10.55 -0.59
C ARG A 223 5.99 -10.05 -0.82
N ASP A 224 6.13 -9.01 -1.64
CA ASP A 224 7.41 -8.35 -1.86
C ASP A 224 7.83 -7.67 -0.56
N ARG A 225 8.86 -8.23 0.10
CA ARG A 225 9.33 -7.73 1.39
C ARG A 225 9.87 -6.30 1.28
N GLU A 226 10.47 -5.93 0.16
CA GLU A 226 11.02 -4.60 -0.03
C GLU A 226 9.87 -3.57 -0.11
N ALA A 227 8.85 -3.87 -0.92
CA ALA A 227 7.66 -3.04 -1.03
C ALA A 227 6.89 -2.96 0.31
N GLN A 228 6.74 -4.10 1.01
CA GLN A 228 6.14 -4.15 2.35
C GLN A 228 6.89 -3.26 3.35
N HIS A 229 8.22 -3.32 3.35
CA HIS A 229 9.05 -2.48 4.21
C HIS A 229 8.96 -1.00 3.85
N HIS A 230 8.94 -0.67 2.56
CA HIS A 230 8.82 0.69 2.07
C HIS A 230 7.52 1.34 2.56
N VAL A 231 6.37 0.69 2.34
CA VAL A 231 5.07 1.19 2.80
C VAL A 231 5.00 1.24 4.33
N ALA A 232 5.52 0.23 5.03
CA ALA A 232 5.59 0.28 6.48
C ALA A 232 6.40 1.49 6.97
N GLN A 233 7.53 1.83 6.34
CA GLN A 233 8.30 3.01 6.70
C GLN A 233 7.54 4.32 6.43
N MET A 234 6.78 4.40 5.32
CA MET A 234 5.92 5.57 5.07
C MET A 234 4.89 5.73 6.19
N LEU A 235 4.16 4.67 6.54
CA LEU A 235 3.19 4.69 7.65
C LEU A 235 3.84 5.14 8.97
N ILE A 236 5.03 4.61 9.28
CA ILE A 236 5.74 4.92 10.51
C ILE A 236 6.17 6.38 10.53
N LYS A 237 6.75 6.90 9.44
CA LYS A 237 7.24 8.28 9.36
C LYS A 237 6.09 9.28 9.48
N SER A 238 5.01 9.08 8.73
CA SER A 238 3.84 9.96 8.78
C SER A 238 3.17 9.95 10.15
N THR A 239 2.94 8.76 10.73
CA THR A 239 2.34 8.66 12.07
C THR A 239 3.26 9.27 13.13
N THR A 240 4.58 9.08 13.03
CA THR A 240 5.57 9.68 13.92
C THR A 240 5.53 11.21 13.84
N ALA A 241 5.54 11.77 12.62
CA ALA A 241 5.47 13.21 12.41
C ALA A 241 4.20 13.82 13.00
N ILE A 242 3.04 13.19 12.76
CA ILE A 242 1.76 13.62 13.33
C ILE A 242 1.79 13.54 14.86
N CYS A 243 2.25 12.43 15.44
CA CYS A 243 2.37 12.28 16.89
C CYS A 243 3.32 13.30 17.52
N THR A 244 4.43 13.63 16.85
CA THR A 244 5.34 14.68 17.29
C THR A 244 4.69 16.04 17.26
N ALA A 245 4.01 16.39 16.16
CA ALA A 245 3.33 17.68 16.02
C ALA A 245 2.23 17.86 17.08
N ILE A 246 1.42 16.81 17.30
CA ILE A 246 0.36 16.80 18.31
C ILE A 246 0.97 16.85 19.73
N GLY A 247 1.99 16.04 20.01
CA GLY A 247 2.66 16.04 21.32
C GLY A 247 3.44 17.34 21.61
N ALA A 248 3.79 18.10 20.58
CA ALA A 248 4.43 19.41 20.68
C ALA A 248 3.45 20.56 20.96
N GLN A 249 2.16 20.27 21.10
CA GLN A 249 1.15 21.24 21.48
C GLN A 249 0.68 20.97 22.92
N PRO A 250 0.29 22.02 23.67
CA PRO A 250 -0.34 21.87 24.97
C PRO A 250 -1.79 21.42 24.75
N ILE A 251 -1.97 20.15 24.40
CA ILE A 251 -3.27 19.59 24.05
C ILE A 251 -3.96 19.06 25.31
N PRO A 252 -5.26 19.35 25.52
CA PRO A 252 -6.03 18.80 26.63
C PRO A 252 -5.99 17.26 26.64
N LEU A 253 -6.01 16.66 27.83
CA LEU A 253 -6.05 15.20 28.04
C LEU A 253 -7.12 14.46 27.20
N ALA A 254 -8.17 15.16 26.78
CA ALA A 254 -9.26 14.64 25.95
C ALA A 254 -8.83 14.19 24.53
N ASP A 255 -7.66 14.63 24.04
CA ASP A 255 -7.18 14.30 22.69
C ASP A 255 -6.16 13.12 22.67
N LEU A 256 -5.80 12.58 23.84
CA LEU A 256 -4.97 11.36 23.99
C LEU A 256 -5.52 10.12 23.26
N PRO A 257 -6.85 9.85 23.23
CA PRO A 257 -7.38 8.70 22.51
C PRO A 257 -7.04 8.71 21.01
N ILE A 258 -6.73 9.88 20.44
CA ILE A 258 -6.48 10.02 19.00
C ILE A 258 -5.04 9.65 18.66
N LEU A 259 -4.06 9.97 19.52
CA LEU A 259 -2.67 9.49 19.38
C LEU A 259 -2.60 7.96 19.46
N THR A 260 -3.30 7.36 20.43
CA THR A 260 -3.38 5.90 20.53
C THR A 260 -4.09 5.30 19.32
N SER A 261 -5.16 5.93 18.83
CA SER A 261 -5.86 5.47 17.62
C SER A 261 -4.95 5.48 16.39
N LEU A 262 -4.11 6.51 16.22
CA LEU A 262 -3.11 6.59 15.16
C LEU A 262 -2.07 5.47 15.25
N GLN A 263 -1.54 5.21 16.44
CA GLN A 263 -0.58 4.13 16.66
C GLN A 263 -1.20 2.75 16.38
N VAL A 264 -2.44 2.52 16.83
CA VAL A 264 -3.18 1.28 16.56
C VAL A 264 -3.46 1.11 15.06
N MET A 265 -3.84 2.18 14.36
CA MET A 265 -4.03 2.16 12.90
C MET A 265 -2.73 1.84 12.16
N MET A 266 -1.63 2.50 12.52
CA MET A 266 -0.31 2.24 11.93
C MET A 266 0.08 0.77 12.09
N VAL A 267 -0.06 0.21 13.29
CA VAL A 267 0.25 -1.21 13.56
C VAL A 267 -0.71 -2.13 12.80
N SER A 268 -2.00 -1.81 12.76
CA SER A 268 -2.99 -2.58 12.00
C SER A 268 -2.73 -2.54 10.49
N GLY A 269 -2.18 -1.44 9.96
CA GLY A 269 -1.78 -1.34 8.56
C GLY A 269 -0.55 -2.17 8.24
N ILE A 270 0.49 -2.09 9.08
CA ILE A 270 1.69 -2.91 8.94
C ILE A 270 1.33 -4.41 8.98
N MET A 271 0.43 -4.80 9.89
CA MET A 271 -0.10 -6.16 9.95
C MET A 271 -0.85 -6.55 8.67
N TYR A 272 -1.60 -5.63 8.08
CA TYR A 272 -2.33 -5.91 6.85
C TYR A 272 -1.40 -6.14 5.66
N ILE A 273 -0.44 -5.24 5.49
CA ILE A 273 0.56 -5.27 4.42
C ILE A 273 1.38 -6.56 4.49
N SER A 274 1.56 -7.14 5.68
CA SER A 274 2.26 -8.42 5.86
C SER A 274 1.44 -9.65 5.43
N GLY A 275 0.25 -9.48 4.85
CA GLY A 275 -0.61 -10.59 4.43
C GLY A 275 -1.61 -11.07 5.48
N ARG A 276 -1.61 -10.51 6.71
CA ARG A 276 -2.58 -10.88 7.76
C ARG A 276 -3.85 -10.03 7.65
N GLU A 277 -4.95 -10.50 8.24
CA GLU A 277 -6.18 -9.72 8.26
C GLU A 277 -6.09 -8.46 9.12
N ARG A 278 -6.86 -7.43 8.77
CA ARG A 278 -6.94 -6.19 9.56
C ARG A 278 -7.66 -6.41 10.88
N SER A 279 -6.99 -6.09 11.99
CA SER A 279 -7.56 -6.16 13.33
C SER A 279 -6.97 -5.09 14.26
N LEU A 280 -7.80 -4.10 14.61
CA LEU A 280 -7.45 -3.10 15.62
C LEU A 280 -7.25 -3.74 17.00
N ARG A 281 -7.99 -4.82 17.29
CA ARG A 281 -7.86 -5.58 18.53
C ARG A 281 -6.48 -6.22 18.62
N ALA A 282 -6.06 -6.96 17.60
CA ALA A 282 -4.73 -7.59 17.57
C ALA A 282 -3.61 -6.55 17.58
N ALA A 283 -3.79 -5.42 16.88
CA ALA A 283 -2.85 -4.31 16.95
C ALA A 283 -2.75 -3.71 18.37
N THR A 284 -3.88 -3.56 19.07
CA THR A 284 -3.92 -3.07 20.45
C THR A 284 -3.28 -4.06 21.43
N GLU A 285 -3.56 -5.35 21.27
CA GLU A 285 -2.95 -6.44 22.05
C GLU A 285 -1.44 -6.47 21.84
N PHE A 286 -0.97 -6.32 20.60
CA PHE A 286 0.46 -6.20 20.27
C PHE A 286 1.12 -5.01 20.97
N ILE A 287 0.56 -3.80 20.84
CA ILE A 287 1.08 -2.58 21.49
C ILE A 287 1.12 -2.75 23.01
N THR A 288 0.07 -3.34 23.58
CA THR A 288 -0.01 -3.64 25.02
C THR A 288 1.06 -4.63 25.45
N ALA A 289 1.29 -5.68 24.67
CA ALA A 289 2.32 -6.68 24.95
C ALA A 289 3.76 -6.14 24.84
N LEU A 290 3.98 -5.10 24.01
CA LEU A 290 5.25 -4.36 24.01
C LEU A 290 5.47 -3.60 25.34
N GLY A 291 4.41 -3.36 26.11
CA GLY A 291 4.41 -2.53 27.30
C GLY A 291 4.13 -1.06 27.02
N ALA A 292 3.70 -0.71 25.81
CA ALA A 292 3.48 0.67 25.40
C ALA A 292 2.14 1.26 25.91
N ASN A 293 1.17 0.41 26.31
CA ASN A 293 -0.13 0.81 26.86
C ASN A 293 -0.29 0.60 28.38
N VAL A 294 0.77 0.22 29.09
CA VAL A 294 0.69 -0.07 30.53
C VAL A 294 0.55 1.27 31.29
N GLY A 295 -0.69 1.66 31.60
CA GLY A 295 -1.00 2.73 32.57
C GLY A 295 -1.34 4.12 32.00
N ALA A 296 -2.07 4.20 30.88
CA ALA A 296 -2.45 5.47 30.24
C ALA A 296 -3.21 6.48 31.15
N GLY A 297 -3.84 6.05 32.25
CA GLY A 297 -4.49 6.99 33.18
C GLY A 297 -3.55 7.61 34.23
N MET A 298 -2.62 6.83 34.78
CA MET A 298 -1.83 7.21 35.95
C MET A 298 -0.42 7.69 35.59
N LEU A 299 0.24 7.09 34.59
CA LEU A 299 1.60 7.47 34.21
C LEU A 299 1.64 8.82 33.46
N LEU A 300 0.56 9.19 32.78
CA LEU A 300 0.48 10.43 31.99
C LEU A 300 0.24 11.67 32.85
N ARG A 301 -0.56 11.57 33.91
CA ARG A 301 -0.78 12.67 34.88
C ARG A 301 0.51 13.02 35.61
N GLU A 302 1.26 12.01 36.05
CA GLU A 302 2.54 12.21 36.74
C GLU A 302 3.70 12.47 35.78
N GLY A 303 3.71 11.87 34.59
CA GLY A 303 4.73 12.09 33.57
C GLY A 303 4.69 13.50 32.98
N ALA A 304 3.50 14.00 32.61
CA ALA A 304 3.35 15.37 32.12
C ALA A 304 3.69 16.40 33.22
N ARG A 305 3.25 16.16 34.46
CA ARG A 305 3.56 17.00 35.61
C ARG A 305 5.05 16.95 35.97
N ALA A 306 5.72 15.81 35.80
CA ALA A 306 7.16 15.68 35.97
C ALA A 306 7.93 16.44 34.88
N ILE A 307 7.55 16.32 33.61
CA ILE A 307 8.22 17.03 32.50
C ILE A 307 8.03 18.55 32.62
N LEU A 308 6.83 19.00 33.01
CA LEU A 308 6.53 20.42 33.24
C LEU A 308 7.35 21.02 34.40
N LYS A 309 7.79 20.22 35.37
CA LYS A 309 8.61 20.68 36.50
C LYS A 309 10.07 20.96 36.14
N PHE A 310 10.61 20.32 35.10
CA PHE A 310 12.03 20.48 34.76
C PHE A 310 12.31 21.64 33.80
N PHE A 311 11.33 22.08 32.99
CA PHE A 311 11.54 23.15 32.00
C PHE A 311 10.28 24.00 31.73
N PRO A 312 10.08 25.13 32.44
CA PRO A 312 9.06 26.11 32.06
C PRO A 312 9.37 26.66 30.65
N GLY A 313 8.42 26.54 29.71
CA GLY A 313 8.54 27.06 28.34
C GLY A 313 8.99 26.06 27.26
N TRP A 314 9.69 24.97 27.61
CA TRP A 314 10.18 23.95 26.65
C TRP A 314 9.45 22.59 26.73
N GLY A 315 8.59 22.40 27.73
CA GLY A 315 7.90 21.14 27.99
C GLY A 315 7.17 20.55 26.79
N ASN A 316 6.54 21.39 25.97
CA ASN A 316 5.80 20.93 24.79
C ASN A 316 6.72 20.28 23.75
N VAL A 317 7.87 20.89 23.44
CA VAL A 317 8.83 20.35 22.45
C VAL A 317 9.36 18.98 22.87
N VAL A 318 9.69 18.83 24.16
CA VAL A 318 10.15 17.56 24.74
C VAL A 318 9.04 16.49 24.67
N CYS A 319 7.80 16.86 25.02
CA CYS A 319 6.65 15.98 24.91
C CYS A 319 6.43 15.49 23.46
N GLY A 320 6.56 16.38 22.47
CA GLY A 320 6.49 16.02 21.04
C GLY A 320 7.58 15.05 20.61
N MET A 321 8.83 15.26 21.06
CA MET A 321 9.93 14.33 20.77
C MET A 321 9.71 12.95 21.40
N VAL A 322 9.26 12.89 22.66
CA VAL A 322 8.97 11.63 23.36
C VAL A 322 7.82 10.88 22.67
N ALA A 323 6.74 11.60 22.31
CA ALA A 323 5.61 11.03 21.58
C ALA A 323 6.05 10.45 20.23
N GLY A 324 6.83 11.20 19.44
CA GLY A 324 7.36 10.74 18.16
C GLY A 324 8.26 9.51 18.28
N ALA A 325 9.23 9.56 19.20
CA ALA A 325 10.15 8.45 19.43
C ALA A 325 9.42 7.17 19.87
N GLY A 326 8.41 7.30 20.74
CA GLY A 326 7.56 6.19 21.15
C GLY A 326 6.81 5.57 19.97
N THR A 327 6.17 6.41 19.15
CA THR A 327 5.48 5.97 17.92
C THR A 327 6.42 5.27 16.95
N TYR A 328 7.60 5.85 16.69
CA TYR A 328 8.60 5.25 15.81
C TYR A 328 9.05 3.86 16.29
N ALA A 329 9.32 3.72 17.59
CA ALA A 329 9.74 2.45 18.19
C ALA A 329 8.64 1.37 18.11
N ILE A 330 7.38 1.73 18.36
CA ILE A 330 6.22 0.82 18.17
C ILE A 330 6.15 0.36 16.72
N GLY A 331 6.28 1.29 15.77
CA GLY A 331 6.28 1.02 14.34
C GLY A 331 7.38 0.05 13.92
N ARG A 332 8.62 0.30 14.34
CA ARG A 332 9.77 -0.56 14.04
C ARG A 332 9.62 -1.97 14.64
N ALA A 333 9.03 -2.09 15.82
CA ALA A 333 8.71 -3.39 16.42
C ALA A 333 7.61 -4.12 15.65
N ALA A 334 6.56 -3.42 15.22
CA ALA A 334 5.50 -3.97 14.38
C ALA A 334 6.05 -4.49 13.04
N THR A 335 6.90 -3.72 12.36
CA THR A 335 7.55 -4.16 11.12
C THR A 335 8.38 -5.42 11.33
N ALA A 336 9.16 -5.50 12.42
CA ALA A 336 9.96 -6.68 12.72
C ALA A 336 9.07 -7.93 12.97
N PHE A 337 7.98 -7.76 13.71
CA PHE A 337 7.07 -8.87 14.07
C PHE A 337 6.20 -9.34 12.90
N PHE A 338 5.54 -8.41 12.21
CA PHE A 338 4.54 -8.75 11.18
C PHE A 338 5.19 -9.06 9.83
N ILE A 339 6.16 -8.25 9.39
CA ILE A 339 6.83 -8.41 8.09
C ILE A 339 8.09 -9.26 8.23
N GLY A 340 8.92 -8.97 9.24
CA GLY A 340 10.16 -9.71 9.49
C GLY A 340 9.94 -11.12 10.09
N GLY A 341 8.76 -11.41 10.61
CA GLY A 341 8.41 -12.70 11.19
C GLY A 341 9.14 -13.04 12.49
N VAL A 342 9.75 -12.06 13.17
CA VAL A 342 10.46 -12.31 14.44
C VAL A 342 9.49 -12.56 15.58
N SER A 343 9.95 -13.21 16.65
CA SER A 343 9.12 -13.47 17.83
C SER A 343 8.65 -12.18 18.51
N LEU A 344 7.53 -12.24 19.24
CA LEU A 344 7.05 -11.11 20.04
C LEU A 344 8.09 -10.64 21.06
N ARG A 345 8.90 -11.57 21.59
CA ARG A 345 10.01 -11.28 22.51
C ARG A 345 11.10 -10.45 21.85
N ASP A 346 11.48 -10.77 20.62
CA ASP A 346 12.49 -10.03 19.86
C ASP A 346 11.97 -8.68 19.39
N ALA A 347 10.70 -8.61 19.00
CA ALA A 347 10.03 -7.35 18.70
C ALA A 347 10.01 -6.41 19.93
N ARG A 348 9.73 -6.95 21.14
CA ARG A 348 9.82 -6.21 22.40
C ARG A 348 11.25 -5.76 22.72
N ARG A 349 12.25 -6.62 22.48
CA ARG A 349 13.67 -6.25 22.64
C ARG A 349 14.04 -5.09 21.72
N LYS A 350 13.62 -5.13 20.46
CA LYS A 350 13.82 -4.05 19.48
C LYS A 350 13.16 -2.75 19.94
N TYR A 351 11.90 -2.81 20.37
CA TYR A 351 11.16 -1.67 20.93
C TYR A 351 11.93 -1.01 22.09
N LEU A 352 12.39 -1.80 23.07
CA LEU A 352 13.13 -1.31 24.23
C LEU A 352 14.49 -0.69 23.83
N ALA A 353 15.20 -1.29 22.88
CA ALA A 353 16.48 -0.78 22.39
C ALA A 353 16.31 0.58 21.68
N ASP A 354 15.31 0.70 20.80
CA ASP A 354 15.02 1.94 20.07
C ASP A 354 14.56 3.05 21.04
N ARG A 355 13.76 2.70 22.06
CA ARG A 355 13.34 3.63 23.12
C ARG A 355 14.53 4.15 23.95
N LYS A 356 15.50 3.31 24.29
CA LYS A 356 16.72 3.69 25.03
C LYS A 356 17.63 4.62 24.23
N LYS A 357 17.73 4.41 22.90
CA LYS A 357 18.48 5.31 22.01
C LYS A 357 17.87 6.71 21.97
N ALA A 358 16.54 6.80 21.95
CA ALA A 358 15.84 8.08 21.96
C ALA A 358 16.06 8.86 23.28
N SER A 359 16.07 8.18 24.43
CA SER A 359 16.32 8.82 25.73
C SER A 359 17.78 9.26 25.93
N HIS A 360 18.75 8.58 25.28
CA HIS A 360 20.16 8.98 25.34
C HIS A 360 20.48 10.18 24.44
N LYS A 361 19.85 10.29 23.25
CA LYS A 361 20.08 11.42 22.34
C LYS A 361 19.55 12.75 22.89
N SER A 362 18.45 12.76 23.63
CA SER A 362 17.94 13.97 24.28
C SER A 362 18.89 14.51 25.37
N HIS A 363 19.77 13.65 25.91
CA HIS A 363 20.75 14.03 26.93
C HIS A 363 22.00 14.73 26.36
N TRP A 364 22.29 14.55 25.07
CA TRP A 364 23.52 15.05 24.42
C TRP A 364 23.36 16.37 23.66
N SER A 365 22.14 16.87 23.46
CA SER A 365 21.92 18.22 22.89
C SER A 365 22.16 19.37 23.88
N HIS A 366 22.75 19.09 25.05
CA HIS A 366 23.02 20.07 26.12
C HIS A 366 24.48 20.49 26.27
N GLY A 367 25.34 20.24 25.26
CA GLY A 367 26.80 20.42 25.39
C GLY A 367 27.49 21.40 24.44
N SER A 368 26.80 22.19 23.61
CA SER A 368 27.49 23.18 22.76
C SER A 368 26.60 24.34 22.35
N LEU A 369 26.52 25.38 23.19
CA LEU A 369 26.17 26.76 22.84
C LEU A 369 26.43 27.61 24.09
N GLY A 370 27.70 27.93 24.30
CA GLY A 370 28.16 28.68 25.48
C GLY A 370 29.66 28.90 25.42
N GLY A 371 30.13 29.56 24.36
CA GLY A 371 31.54 29.84 24.15
C GLY A 371 31.74 30.81 22.99
N SER A 372 31.21 32.03 23.11
CA SER A 372 31.72 33.16 22.33
C SER A 372 32.48 34.08 23.28
N LYS A 373 33.78 34.15 23.01
CA LYS A 373 34.74 35.10 23.54
C LYS A 373 34.21 36.54 23.40
N SER A 374 34.41 37.35 24.42
CA SER A 374 34.71 38.77 24.24
C SER A 374 36.11 38.99 24.76
N ILE A 375 36.99 39.34 23.83
CA ILE A 375 38.33 39.88 24.02
C ILE A 375 38.14 41.39 24.20
N GLU A 376 38.72 41.96 25.25
CA GLU A 376 39.41 43.26 25.14
C GLU A 376 40.88 42.99 24.90
#